data_AF-A0A1B7P3Y1-F1
#
_entry.id   AF-A0A1B7P3Y1-F1
#
_cell.length_a   1.000
_cell.length_b   1.000
_cell.length_c   1.000
_cell.angle_alpha   90.00
_cell.angle_beta   90.00
_cell.angle_gamma   90.00
#
_symmetry.space_group_name_H-M   'P 1'
#
loop_
_entity.id
_entity.type
_entity.pdbx_description
1 polymer ?
#
loop_
_entity_poly.entity_id
_entity_poly.type
_entity_poly.pdbx_seq_one_letter_code
_entity_poly.pdbx_strand_id
1 'polypeptide(L)'
;MPSSDSGTAVNVGALEPEVTGIPFPTSFKNLTHPPFKFAICYSGFIAPGVRYRAFYERPRIQTPVLHVLGSLDAIVEEERSRVLIGACEGNAEKEGKVIWHPGGHFLPSQRPYLDGAIRFVKECLERVGKSSRNGPVEEKVEDMEMPF
;
A
#
# COMPACT_ATOMS: atom_id res chain seq x y z
N MET A 1 5.35 -63.36 38.06
CA MET A 1 4.56 -62.79 36.95
C MET A 1 5.04 -61.35 36.75
N PRO A 2 5.88 -61.08 35.75
CA PRO A 2 6.36 -59.73 35.47
C PRO A 2 5.34 -59.02 34.57
N SER A 3 4.83 -57.88 35.00
CA SER A 3 4.09 -56.97 34.12
C SER A 3 5.05 -55.91 33.62
N SER A 4 5.50 -56.12 32.39
CA SER A 4 6.08 -55.13 31.51
C SER A 4 5.10 -53.97 31.31
N ASP A 5 5.57 -52.73 31.46
CA ASP A 5 5.07 -51.68 30.58
C ASP A 5 6.19 -50.68 30.25
N SER A 6 6.73 -50.88 29.05
CA SER A 6 7.60 -49.95 28.35
C SER A 6 6.70 -49.00 27.56
N GLY A 7 6.54 -47.76 28.05
CA GLY A 7 5.68 -46.74 27.44
C GLY A 7 6.43 -45.45 27.13
N THR A 8 7.15 -45.47 26.00
CA THR A 8 7.43 -44.39 25.05
C THR A 8 7.30 -42.92 25.51
N ALA A 9 8.46 -42.24 25.55
CA ALA A 9 8.53 -40.78 25.51
C ALA A 9 7.98 -40.26 24.17
N VAL A 10 6.82 -39.59 24.20
CA VAL A 10 6.32 -38.80 23.07
C VAL A 10 7.03 -37.45 23.06
N ASN A 11 8.10 -37.39 22.29
CA ASN A 11 8.75 -36.15 21.89
C ASN A 11 8.08 -35.68 20.59
N VAL A 12 7.02 -34.88 20.71
CA VAL A 12 6.34 -34.26 19.56
C VAL A 12 5.91 -32.86 19.95
N GLY A 13 6.90 -31.97 19.89
CA GLY A 13 6.71 -30.55 19.66
C GLY A 13 7.73 -30.13 18.63
N ALA A 14 7.61 -30.66 17.40
CA ALA A 14 8.26 -30.01 16.27
C ALA A 14 7.69 -28.59 16.26
N LEU A 15 8.52 -27.63 16.66
CA LEU A 15 8.22 -26.21 16.51
C LEU A 15 7.92 -26.00 15.04
N GLU A 16 6.63 -25.88 14.72
CA GLU A 16 6.17 -25.31 13.46
C GLU A 16 7.07 -24.11 13.18
N PRO A 17 7.73 -24.04 12.02
CA PRO A 17 8.67 -22.96 11.76
C PRO A 17 7.89 -21.66 11.93
N GLU A 18 8.27 -20.84 12.92
CA GLU A 18 7.68 -19.53 13.11
C GLU A 18 7.73 -18.82 11.75
N VAL A 19 6.56 -18.61 11.13
CA VAL A 19 6.51 -18.08 9.77
C VAL A 19 6.92 -16.61 9.83
N THR A 20 8.21 -16.35 9.61
CA THR A 20 8.85 -15.03 9.75
C THR A 20 8.58 -14.06 8.58
N GLY A 21 7.44 -14.17 7.89
CA GLY A 21 7.14 -13.35 6.72
C GLY A 21 7.22 -14.10 5.39
N ILE A 22 6.83 -13.41 4.31
CA ILE A 22 7.07 -13.87 2.94
C ILE A 22 8.50 -13.48 2.55
N PRO A 23 9.38 -14.44 2.18
CA PRO A 23 10.74 -14.13 1.79
C PRO A 23 10.75 -13.35 0.46
N PHE A 24 11.74 -12.48 0.29
CA PHE A 24 11.89 -11.70 -0.93
C PHE A 24 12.05 -12.63 -2.17
N PRO A 25 11.19 -12.52 -3.19
CA PRO A 25 11.26 -13.40 -4.37
C PRO A 25 12.61 -13.27 -5.09
N THR A 26 13.25 -14.40 -5.40
CA THR A 26 14.54 -14.40 -6.11
C THR A 26 14.43 -13.78 -7.50
N SER A 27 13.27 -13.90 -8.16
CA SER A 27 12.96 -13.27 -9.43
C SER A 27 13.03 -11.73 -9.40
N PHE A 28 12.92 -11.11 -8.22
CA PHE A 28 12.93 -9.65 -8.07
C PHE A 28 14.33 -9.10 -7.77
N LYS A 29 15.34 -9.94 -7.51
CA LYS A 29 16.69 -9.49 -7.11
C LYS A 29 17.36 -8.58 -8.13
N ASN A 30 17.10 -8.81 -9.41
CA ASN A 30 17.68 -8.05 -10.52
C ASN A 30 16.64 -7.14 -11.20
N LEU A 31 15.45 -6.98 -10.59
CA LEU A 31 14.41 -6.11 -11.11
C LEU A 31 14.63 -4.69 -10.59
N THR A 32 15.07 -3.80 -11.47
CA THR A 32 15.16 -2.38 -11.15
C THR A 32 13.88 -1.69 -11.60
N HIS A 33 12.99 -1.38 -10.65
CA HIS A 33 11.77 -0.62 -10.90
C HIS A 33 11.72 0.59 -9.96
N PRO A 34 11.47 1.82 -10.46
CA PRO A 34 11.35 3.00 -9.61
C PRO A 34 10.10 2.91 -8.71
N PRO A 35 10.03 3.63 -7.58
CA PRO A 35 8.80 3.68 -6.79
C PRO A 35 7.59 4.14 -7.61
N PHE A 36 6.41 3.59 -7.32
CA PHE A 36 5.17 4.10 -7.92
C PHE A 36 4.94 5.56 -7.54
N LYS A 37 4.45 6.34 -8.49
CA LYS A 37 4.14 7.77 -8.29
C LYS A 37 2.98 7.97 -7.32
N PHE A 38 1.99 7.08 -7.36
CA PHE A 38 0.82 7.07 -6.50
C PHE A 38 0.11 5.70 -6.53
N ALA A 39 -0.82 5.49 -5.61
CA ALA A 39 -1.81 4.41 -5.64
C ALA A 39 -3.18 4.95 -5.23
N ILE A 40 -4.25 4.32 -5.73
CA ILE A 40 -5.63 4.58 -5.28
C ILE A 40 -6.18 3.26 -4.76
N CYS A 41 -6.58 3.25 -3.50
CA CYS A 41 -7.08 2.07 -2.81
C CYS A 41 -8.58 2.26 -2.51
N TYR A 42 -9.42 1.51 -3.23
CA TYR A 42 -10.85 1.40 -2.96
C TYR A 42 -11.09 0.29 -1.95
N SER A 43 -11.77 0.59 -0.84
CA SER A 43 -12.07 -0.38 0.24
C SER A 43 -10.85 -1.22 0.68
N GLY A 44 -9.68 -0.58 0.76
CA GLY A 44 -8.42 -1.27 1.07
C GLY A 44 -8.26 -1.58 2.55
N PHE A 45 -7.64 -2.73 2.87
CA PHE A 45 -7.31 -3.14 4.24
C PHE A 45 -5.96 -3.86 4.30
N ILE A 46 -5.39 -4.02 5.51
CA ILE A 46 -4.18 -4.82 5.73
C ILE A 46 -4.56 -6.32 5.74
N ALA A 47 -3.87 -7.11 4.91
CA ALA A 47 -4.04 -8.55 4.88
C ALA A 47 -3.74 -9.18 6.27
N PRO A 48 -4.63 -10.02 6.82
CA PRO A 48 -4.46 -10.57 8.16
C PRO A 48 -3.33 -11.60 8.21
N GLY A 49 -2.60 -11.62 9.33
CA GLY A 49 -1.57 -12.62 9.62
C GLY A 49 -0.14 -12.07 9.58
N VAL A 50 0.74 -12.66 10.40
CA VAL A 50 2.13 -12.21 10.58
C VAL A 50 2.94 -12.19 9.29
N ARG A 51 2.58 -13.06 8.33
CA ARG A 51 3.29 -13.19 7.06
C ARG A 51 3.25 -11.94 6.18
N TYR A 52 2.25 -11.07 6.35
CA TYR A 52 2.05 -9.87 5.54
C TYR A 52 2.55 -8.59 6.20
N ARG A 53 2.88 -8.61 7.50
CA ARG A 53 3.29 -7.42 8.27
C ARG A 53 4.45 -6.66 7.63
N ALA A 54 5.40 -7.39 7.04
CA ALA A 54 6.56 -6.82 6.37
C ALA A 54 6.20 -5.83 5.23
N PHE A 55 5.02 -5.95 4.61
CA PHE A 55 4.57 -5.03 3.55
C PHE A 55 4.06 -3.68 4.08
N TYR A 56 3.74 -3.58 5.37
CA TYR A 56 3.02 -2.44 5.93
C TYR A 56 3.77 -1.74 7.07
N GLU A 57 4.63 -2.46 7.82
CA GLU A 57 5.22 -1.94 9.05
C GLU A 57 6.59 -1.28 8.86
N ARG A 58 7.50 -1.90 8.08
CA ARG A 58 8.91 -1.48 7.99
C ARG A 58 9.53 -1.71 6.60
N PRO A 59 9.72 -0.65 5.78
CA PRO A 59 9.18 0.69 5.98
C PRO A 59 7.64 0.70 5.84
N ARG A 60 7.00 1.77 6.33
CA ARG A 60 5.62 2.08 5.98
C ARG A 60 5.48 2.29 4.47
N ILE A 61 4.25 2.26 3.96
CA ILE A 61 3.98 2.50 2.54
C ILE A 61 4.37 3.95 2.20
N GLN A 62 5.47 4.10 1.45
CA GLN A 62 6.01 5.40 1.05
C GLN A 62 5.33 5.98 -0.19
N THR A 63 4.74 5.13 -1.03
CA THR A 63 3.98 5.58 -2.19
C THR A 63 2.76 6.38 -1.71
N PRO A 64 2.50 7.58 -2.24
CA PRO A 64 1.29 8.32 -1.92
C PRO A 64 0.04 7.49 -2.24
N VAL A 65 -0.82 7.26 -1.25
CA VAL A 65 -2.07 6.50 -1.41
C VAL A 65 -3.28 7.41 -1.19
N LEU A 66 -4.24 7.35 -2.10
CA LEU A 66 -5.59 7.87 -1.89
C LEU A 66 -6.50 6.72 -1.45
N HIS A 67 -7.16 6.87 -0.31
CA HIS A 67 -8.11 5.90 0.21
C HIS A 67 -9.52 6.32 -0.16
N VAL A 68 -10.27 5.45 -0.83
CA VAL A 68 -11.68 5.68 -1.15
C VAL A 68 -12.50 4.64 -0.40
N LEU A 69 -13.30 5.10 0.56
CA LEU A 69 -13.95 4.26 1.55
C LEU A 69 -15.47 4.47 1.56
N GLY A 70 -16.21 3.37 1.67
CA GLY A 70 -17.67 3.39 1.82
C GLY A 70 -18.06 3.48 3.28
N SER A 71 -18.87 4.47 3.65
CA SER A 71 -19.37 4.62 5.03
C SER A 71 -20.36 3.52 5.44
N LEU A 72 -20.89 2.75 4.48
CA LEU A 72 -21.79 1.61 4.71
C LEU A 72 -21.16 0.29 4.23
N ASP A 73 -19.83 0.21 4.12
CA ASP A 73 -19.13 -1.01 3.70
C ASP A 73 -19.21 -2.09 4.77
N ALA A 74 -19.99 -3.13 4.50
CA ALA A 74 -20.19 -4.27 5.39
C ALA A 74 -19.17 -5.42 5.17
N ILE A 75 -18.33 -5.33 4.14
CA ILE A 75 -17.32 -6.36 3.82
C ILE A 75 -15.97 -5.97 4.43
N VAL A 76 -15.60 -4.70 4.28
CA VAL A 76 -14.39 -4.13 4.87
C VAL A 76 -14.81 -3.04 5.83
N GLU A 77 -14.92 -3.42 7.10
CA GLU A 77 -15.23 -2.49 8.17
C GLU A 77 -14.25 -1.30 8.19
N GLU A 78 -14.78 -0.14 8.56
CA GLU A 78 -14.04 1.12 8.62
C GLU A 78 -12.73 0.99 9.42
N GLU A 79 -12.75 0.28 10.56
CA GLU A 79 -11.57 0.09 11.40
C GLU A 79 -10.42 -0.57 10.64
N ARG A 80 -10.71 -1.59 9.82
CA ARG A 80 -9.70 -2.30 9.01
C ARG A 80 -9.10 -1.40 7.95
N SER A 81 -9.90 -0.51 7.38
CA SER A 81 -9.45 0.49 6.43
C SER A 81 -8.58 1.56 7.10
N ARG A 82 -8.96 2.01 8.30
CA ARG A 82 -8.17 2.96 9.11
C ARG A 82 -6.82 2.40 9.52
N VAL A 83 -6.73 1.10 9.79
CA VAL A 83 -5.45 0.43 10.04
C VAL A 83 -4.53 0.51 8.81
N LEU A 84 -5.06 0.31 7.59
CA LEU A 84 -4.28 0.51 6.36
C LEU A 84 -3.86 1.97 6.18
N ILE A 85 -4.73 2.94 6.46
CA ILE A 85 -4.38 4.37 6.43
C ILE A 85 -3.18 4.65 7.34
N GLY A 86 -3.17 4.08 8.55
CA GLY A 86 -2.06 4.24 9.50
C GLY A 86 -0.73 3.59 9.07
N ALA A 87 -0.77 2.64 8.14
CA ALA A 87 0.41 2.00 7.55
C ALA A 87 0.99 2.79 6.37
N CYS A 88 0.30 3.81 5.87
CA CYS A 88 0.82 4.75 4.89
C CYS A 88 1.63 5.86 5.57
N GLU A 89 2.62 6.40 4.87
CA GLU A 89 3.40 7.54 5.34
C GLU A 89 2.56 8.83 5.33
N GLY A 90 2.77 9.70 6.33
CA GLY A 90 2.06 10.97 6.48
C GLY A 90 0.73 10.86 7.23
N ASN A 91 -0.14 11.86 7.07
CA ASN A 91 -1.47 11.88 7.67
C ASN A 91 -2.53 12.02 6.58
N ALA A 92 -3.05 10.89 6.09
CA ALA A 92 -3.96 10.87 4.94
C ALA A 92 -5.22 11.73 5.15
N GLU A 93 -5.79 11.74 6.36
CA GLU A 93 -6.99 12.53 6.69
C GLU A 93 -6.68 14.04 6.60
N LYS A 94 -5.59 14.50 7.22
CA LYS A 94 -5.18 15.92 7.17
C LYS A 94 -4.75 16.37 5.77
N GLU A 95 -4.19 15.46 5.00
CA GLU A 95 -3.72 15.72 3.63
C GLU A 95 -4.82 15.59 2.59
N GLY A 96 -6.07 15.30 2.98
CA GLY A 96 -7.19 15.15 2.05
C GLY A 96 -7.05 13.95 1.12
N LYS A 97 -6.33 12.91 1.56
CA LYS A 97 -6.10 11.63 0.86
C LYS A 97 -7.08 10.54 1.30
N VAL A 98 -8.21 10.91 1.88
CA VAL A 98 -9.32 10.02 2.21
C VAL A 98 -10.60 10.59 1.60
N ILE A 99 -11.33 9.76 0.86
CA ILE A 99 -12.62 10.09 0.26
C ILE A 99 -13.66 9.13 0.83
N TRP A 100 -14.71 9.68 1.42
CA TRP A 100 -15.84 8.93 1.94
C TRP A 100 -17.03 9.02 0.98
N HIS A 101 -17.62 7.87 0.64
CA HIS A 101 -18.89 7.82 -0.09
C HIS A 101 -19.96 7.12 0.77
N PRO A 102 -21.25 7.48 0.64
CA PRO A 102 -22.34 6.94 1.47
C PRO A 102 -22.74 5.52 1.06
N GLY A 103 -21.87 4.80 0.35
CA GLY A 103 -22.14 3.48 -0.21
C GLY A 103 -21.53 2.34 0.59
N GLY A 104 -21.87 1.12 0.20
CA GLY A 104 -21.20 -0.10 0.68
C GLY A 104 -19.93 -0.43 -0.09
N HIS A 105 -19.65 -1.72 -0.29
CA HIS A 105 -18.47 -2.22 -1.00
C HIS A 105 -18.60 -2.14 -2.52
N PHE A 106 -18.45 -0.95 -3.10
CA PHE A 106 -18.45 -0.76 -4.55
C PHE A 106 -17.56 0.40 -4.98
N LEU A 107 -17.21 0.45 -6.26
CA LEU A 107 -16.40 1.52 -6.83
C LEU A 107 -17.29 2.74 -7.18
N PRO A 108 -17.16 3.88 -6.48
CA PRO A 108 -18.02 5.03 -6.72
C PRO A 108 -17.73 5.67 -8.09
N SER A 109 -18.77 5.82 -8.91
CA SER A 109 -18.71 6.41 -10.25
C SER A 109 -19.28 7.83 -10.34
N GLN A 110 -19.74 8.38 -9.22
CA GLN A 110 -20.32 9.73 -9.18
C GLN A 110 -19.22 10.78 -9.29
N ARG A 111 -19.52 11.89 -9.98
CA ARG A 111 -18.55 12.95 -10.28
C ARG A 111 -17.71 13.43 -9.09
N PRO A 112 -18.27 13.70 -7.89
CA PRO A 112 -17.46 14.20 -6.77
C PRO A 112 -16.30 13.28 -6.39
N TYR A 113 -16.49 11.96 -6.46
CA TYR A 113 -15.47 10.98 -6.11
C TYR A 113 -14.43 10.81 -7.21
N LEU A 114 -14.87 10.85 -8.47
CA LEU A 114 -13.98 10.85 -9.63
C LEU A 114 -13.11 12.12 -9.66
N ASP A 115 -13.69 13.28 -9.39
CA ASP A 115 -12.97 14.56 -9.34
C ASP A 115 -11.91 14.55 -8.23
N GLY A 116 -12.23 13.98 -7.06
CA GLY A 116 -11.26 13.77 -5.98
C GLY A 116 -10.09 12.87 -6.39
N ALA A 117 -10.36 11.77 -7.08
CA ALA A 117 -9.34 10.87 -7.61
C ALA A 117 -8.46 11.57 -8.67
N ILE A 118 -9.07 12.29 -9.61
CA ILE A 118 -8.37 13.06 -10.65
C ILE A 118 -7.47 14.13 -10.02
N ARG A 119 -7.98 14.87 -9.02
CA ARG A 119 -7.21 15.88 -8.28
C ARG A 119 -5.96 15.26 -7.66
N PHE A 120 -6.12 14.15 -6.95
CA PHE A 120 -5.02 13.45 -6.31
C PHE A 120 -3.95 12.99 -7.32
N VAL A 121 -4.37 12.43 -8.45
CA VAL A 121 -3.45 11.99 -9.51
C VAL A 121 -2.64 13.18 -10.05
N LYS A 122 -3.31 14.31 -10.36
CA LYS A 122 -2.64 15.52 -10.85
C LYS A 122 -1.61 16.03 -9.85
N GLU A 123 -1.97 16.13 -8.57
CA GLU A 123 -1.06 16.57 -7.51
C GLU A 123 0.17 15.66 -7.38
N CYS A 124 0.00 14.34 -7.48
CA CYS A 124 1.12 13.40 -7.42
C CYS A 124 2.07 13.56 -8.63
N LEU A 125 1.51 13.76 -9.83
CA LEU A 125 2.31 13.96 -11.04
C LEU A 125 3.06 15.29 -11.04
N GLU A 126 2.44 16.36 -10.55
CA GLU A 126 3.09 17.67 -10.41
C GLU A 126 4.24 17.65 -9.40
N ARG A 127 4.09 16.93 -8.28
CA ARG A 127 5.17 16.74 -7.30
C ARG A 127 6.38 16.06 -7.92
N VAL A 128 6.17 14.98 -8.70
CA VAL A 128 7.24 14.28 -9.41
C VAL A 128 7.93 15.20 -10.42
N GLY A 129 7.17 16.01 -11.17
CA GLY A 129 7.72 16.99 -12.12
C GLY A 129 8.59 18.06 -11.46
N LYS A 130 8.21 18.53 -10.27
CA LYS A 130 9.01 19.49 -9.48
C LYS A 130 10.28 18.87 -8.90
N SER A 131 10.21 17.62 -8.44
CA SER A 131 11.40 16.88 -7.97
C SER A 131 12.42 16.66 -9.09
N SER A 132 11.98 16.47 -10.34
CA SER A 132 12.87 16.30 -11.50
C SER A 132 13.50 17.61 -11.99
N ARG A 133 12.83 18.76 -11.80
CA ARG A 133 13.32 20.11 -12.17
C ARG A 133 14.37 20.70 -11.22
N ASN A 134 14.59 20.08 -10.06
CA ASN A 134 15.68 20.43 -9.15
C ASN A 134 16.98 19.63 -9.44
N GLY A 135 17.02 18.82 -10.51
CA GLY A 135 18.26 18.37 -11.16
C GLY A 135 18.82 19.46 -12.08
N PRO A 136 20.05 19.32 -12.66
CA PRO A 136 20.63 20.35 -13.51
C PRO A 136 19.65 20.69 -14.62
N VAL A 137 19.41 21.99 -14.79
CA VAL A 137 18.41 22.57 -15.68
C VAL A 137 18.66 22.08 -17.11
N GLU A 138 17.90 21.10 -17.57
CA GLU A 138 17.74 20.87 -19.00
C GLU A 138 16.78 21.93 -19.53
N GLU A 139 17.36 22.82 -20.33
CA GLU A 139 16.71 23.91 -21.03
C GLU A 139 15.53 23.39 -21.85
N LYS A 140 14.34 23.99 -21.69
CA LYS A 140 13.16 23.63 -22.47
C LYS A 140 13.44 23.94 -23.95
N VAL A 141 13.51 22.89 -24.76
CA VAL A 141 13.69 22.96 -26.23
C VAL A 141 12.56 23.74 -26.95
N GLU A 142 11.49 24.10 -26.22
CA GLU A 142 10.35 24.86 -26.74
C GLU A 142 10.66 26.36 -26.98
N ASP A 143 11.74 26.89 -26.40
CA ASP A 143 12.16 28.30 -26.54
C ASP A 143 13.39 28.49 -27.44
N MET A 144 13.86 27.43 -28.12
CA MET A 144 14.91 27.59 -29.15
C MET A 144 14.28 28.20 -30.41
N GLU A 145 14.30 29.54 -30.50
CA GLU A 145 14.05 30.24 -31.76
C GLU A 145 15.00 29.69 -32.83
N MET A 146 14.44 29.00 -33.83
CA MET A 146 15.17 28.47 -34.97
C MET A 146 15.76 29.64 -35.75
N PRO A 147 17.09 29.80 -35.81
CA PRO A 147 17.67 30.82 -36.66
C PRO A 147 17.57 30.36 -38.12
N PHE A 148 17.17 31.32 -38.96
CA PHE A 148 17.12 31.37 -40.43
C PHE A 148 15.87 30.78 -41.11
#